data_AF-A0A7G9WF81-F1
#
_entry.id   AF-A0A7G9WF81-F1
#
_cell.length_a   1.000
_cell.length_b   1.000
_cell.length_c   1.000
_cell.angle_alpha   90.00
_cell.angle_beta   90.00
_cell.angle_gamma   90.00
#
_symmetry.space_group_name_H-M   'P 1'
#
loop_
_entity.id
_entity.type
_entity.pdbx_description
1 polymer ?
#
loop_
_entity_poly.entity_id
_entity_poly.type
_entity_poly.pdbx_seq_one_letter_code
_entity_poly.pdbx_strand_id
1 'polypeptide(L)'
;MTVEEVKHLLRIYYDIPQMIAEEFATIRNCRQEESKIELPAVNMTGMPSGKGMTSDRTANQALSSQWQYYENEVKECGKRIAQLQEQQNWLGTALNRMDPIDRQILQLAFMGDKHHRRKAYRRPPWKEVADVVGYSESQTRERARNAVTKLKLLSNQNVLAGMA
;
A
#
# COMPACT_ATOMS: atom_id res chain seq x y z
N MET A 1 -6.34 -6.32 -13.79
CA MET A 1 -4.95 -6.60 -13.36
C MET A 1 -4.29 -7.62 -14.28
N THR A 2 -2.97 -7.59 -14.41
CA THR A 2 -2.15 -8.61 -15.10
C THR A 2 -1.84 -9.82 -14.20
N VAL A 3 -1.31 -10.90 -14.78
CA VAL A 3 -0.92 -12.10 -14.00
C VAL A 3 0.27 -11.78 -13.09
N GLU A 4 1.23 -10.98 -13.54
CA GLU A 4 2.33 -10.53 -12.70
C GLU A 4 1.85 -9.67 -11.53
N GLU A 5 0.89 -8.76 -11.76
CA GLU A 5 0.31 -7.92 -10.71
C GLU A 5 -0.39 -8.76 -9.63
N VAL A 6 -1.18 -9.77 -10.02
CA VAL A 6 -1.81 -10.70 -9.06
C VAL A 6 -0.75 -11.43 -8.24
N LYS A 7 0.31 -11.92 -8.89
CA LYS A 7 1.42 -12.60 -8.20
C LYS A 7 2.17 -11.66 -7.26
N HIS A 8 2.38 -10.42 -7.67
CA HIS A 8 2.98 -9.39 -6.83
C HIS A 8 2.11 -9.13 -5.60
N LEU A 9 0.81 -8.90 -5.82
CA LEU A 9 -0.14 -8.62 -4.74
C LEU A 9 -0.23 -9.78 -3.74
N LEU A 10 -0.23 -11.02 -4.21
CA LEU A 10 -0.19 -12.20 -3.34
C LEU A 10 1.07 -12.23 -2.47
N ARG A 11 2.23 -11.80 -3.00
CA ARG A 11 3.49 -11.77 -2.24
C ARG A 11 3.46 -10.73 -1.13
N ILE A 12 2.97 -9.53 -1.44
CA ILE A 12 2.96 -8.43 -0.47
C ILE A 12 1.76 -8.49 0.48
N TYR A 13 0.80 -9.40 0.29
CA TYR A 13 -0.47 -9.37 1.00
C TYR A 13 -0.34 -9.30 2.53
N TYR A 14 0.59 -10.06 3.11
CA TYR A 14 0.84 -10.04 4.56
C TYR A 14 1.69 -8.84 5.01
N ASP A 15 2.35 -8.16 4.07
CA ASP A 15 3.16 -6.96 4.31
C ASP A 15 2.34 -5.67 4.14
N ILE A 16 1.19 -5.71 3.43
CA ILE A 16 0.30 -4.55 3.24
C ILE A 16 0.00 -3.79 4.55
N PRO A 17 -0.36 -4.44 5.68
CA PRO A 17 -0.57 -3.71 6.93
C PRO A 17 0.64 -2.92 7.41
N GLN A 18 1.85 -3.44 7.16
CA GLN A 18 3.09 -2.75 7.50
C GLN A 18 3.37 -1.61 6.53
N MET A 19 3.19 -1.81 5.23
CA MET A 19 3.29 -0.73 4.23
C MET A 19 2.35 0.43 4.55
N ILE A 20 1.10 0.13 4.94
CA ILE A 20 0.14 1.14 5.41
C ILE A 20 0.67 1.85 6.67
N ALA A 21 1.24 1.11 7.63
CA ALA A 21 1.80 1.69 8.84
C ALA A 21 3.01 2.61 8.56
N GLU A 22 3.83 2.26 7.57
CA GLU A 22 4.96 3.06 7.07
C GLU A 22 4.46 4.35 6.42
N GLU A 23 3.46 4.28 5.54
CA GLU A 23 2.83 5.47 4.94
C GLU A 23 2.20 6.38 6.02
N PHE A 24 1.55 5.83 7.03
CA PHE A 24 1.08 6.60 8.18
C PHE A 24 2.22 7.22 9.00
N ALA A 25 3.39 6.58 9.07
CA ALA A 25 4.56 7.15 9.71
C ALA A 25 5.11 8.34 8.91
N THR A 26 5.13 8.24 7.57
CA THR A 26 5.48 9.35 6.68
C THR A 26 4.54 10.54 6.89
N ILE A 27 3.22 10.32 6.91
CA ILE A 27 2.24 11.38 7.18
C ILE A 27 2.49 12.04 8.55
N ARG A 28 2.79 11.26 9.59
CA ARG A 28 3.12 11.80 10.93
C ARG A 28 4.38 12.67 10.88
N ASN A 29 5.43 12.23 10.17
CA ASN A 29 6.66 12.99 10.01
C ASN A 29 6.40 14.30 9.25
N CYS A 30 5.67 14.25 8.13
CA CYS A 30 5.30 15.46 7.37
C CYS A 30 4.55 16.46 8.25
N ARG A 31 3.57 16.00 9.04
CA ARG A 31 2.82 16.87 9.97
C ARG A 31 3.68 17.43 11.10
N GLN A 32 4.65 16.66 11.59
CA GLN A 32 5.61 17.18 12.58
C GLN A 32 6.51 18.26 11.97
N GLU A 33 7.02 18.07 10.76
CA GLU A 33 7.80 19.10 10.06
C GLU A 33 6.95 20.34 9.74
N GLU A 34 5.68 20.17 9.32
CA GLU A 34 4.73 21.28 9.18
C GLU A 34 4.58 22.09 10.48
N SER A 35 4.46 21.41 11.64
CA SER A 35 4.36 22.10 12.94
C SER A 35 5.65 22.82 13.37
N LYS A 36 6.82 22.46 12.83
CA LYS A 36 8.07 23.19 13.06
C LYS A 36 8.17 24.43 12.17
N ILE A 37 7.43 24.47 11.07
CA ILE A 37 7.19 25.65 10.24
C ILE A 37 6.07 26.47 10.91
N GLU A 38 6.21 26.73 12.21
CA GLU A 38 5.47 27.80 12.86
C GLU A 38 5.92 29.10 12.21
N LEU A 39 5.07 29.61 11.31
CA LEU A 39 5.19 30.96 10.79
C LEU A 39 5.38 31.90 11.98
N PRO A 40 6.36 32.83 11.97
CA PRO A 40 6.45 33.82 13.03
C PRO A 40 5.10 34.50 13.14
N ALA A 41 4.49 34.44 14.33
CA ALA A 41 3.24 35.11 14.60
C ALA A 41 3.36 36.54 14.08
N VAL A 42 2.49 36.92 13.15
CA VAL A 42 2.41 38.31 12.69
C VAL A 42 2.03 39.11 13.92
N ASN A 43 3.03 39.66 14.61
CA ASN A 43 2.84 40.58 15.70
C ASN A 43 2.20 41.83 15.09
N MET A 44 0.87 41.85 15.03
CA MET A 44 0.07 43.05 14.73
C MET A 44 0.05 43.97 15.96
N THR A 45 1.20 44.24 16.54
CA THR A 45 1.36 45.21 17.62
C THR A 45 2.02 46.48 17.07
N GLY A 46 1.16 47.40 16.63
CA GLY A 46 1.28 48.82 16.95
C GLY A 46 2.35 49.65 16.24
N MET A 47 1.85 50.51 15.35
CA MET A 47 2.22 51.93 15.11
C MET A 47 2.70 52.28 13.69
N PRO A 48 2.19 53.37 13.09
CA PRO A 48 2.58 53.85 11.78
C PRO A 48 3.76 54.81 11.90
N SER A 49 4.97 54.31 12.17
CA SER A 49 6.19 55.10 12.02
C SER A 49 7.43 54.22 12.02
N GLY A 50 8.25 54.36 10.97
CA GLY A 50 9.63 53.89 10.98
C GLY A 50 9.91 52.79 9.95
N LYS A 51 10.81 53.13 9.01
CA LYS A 51 11.42 52.25 8.02
C LYS A 51 11.72 50.84 8.54
N GLY A 52 11.31 49.82 7.77
CA GLY A 52 11.89 48.48 7.84
C GLY A 52 10.93 47.36 8.23
N MET A 53 9.89 47.10 7.44
CA MET A 53 9.33 45.75 7.36
C MET A 53 9.32 45.32 5.90
N THR A 54 10.49 44.89 5.43
CA THR A 54 10.51 43.93 4.33
C THR A 54 10.12 42.60 4.94
N SER A 55 8.82 42.31 5.02
CA SER A 55 8.37 40.92 5.00
C SER A 55 8.99 40.33 3.75
N ASP A 56 10.09 39.61 3.90
CA ASP A 56 10.90 39.13 2.79
C ASP A 56 9.99 38.26 1.92
N ARG A 57 9.61 38.79 0.77
CA ARG A 57 8.69 38.14 -0.17
C ARG A 57 9.21 36.76 -0.55
N THR A 58 10.53 36.61 -0.58
CA THR A 58 11.25 35.36 -0.84
C THR A 58 11.03 34.34 0.28
N ALA A 59 11.06 34.78 1.55
CA ALA A 59 10.83 33.92 2.71
C ALA A 59 9.36 33.45 2.76
N ASN A 60 8.40 34.35 2.54
CA ASN A 60 6.98 33.97 2.48
C ASN A 60 6.67 33.04 1.30
N GLN A 61 7.31 33.27 0.15
CA GLN A 61 7.17 32.40 -1.02
C GLN A 61 7.79 31.03 -0.77
N ALA A 62 8.97 30.96 -0.13
CA ALA A 62 9.60 29.71 0.27
C ALA A 62 8.73 28.91 1.26
N LEU A 63 8.19 29.57 2.29
CA LEU A 63 7.31 28.95 3.28
C LEU A 63 6.01 28.44 2.65
N SER A 64 5.42 29.20 1.71
CA SER A 64 4.24 28.76 0.97
C SER A 64 4.51 27.54 0.08
N SER A 65 5.68 27.50 -0.56
CA SER A 65 6.09 26.37 -1.41
C SER A 65 6.40 25.12 -0.59
N GLN A 66 6.95 25.29 0.61
CA GLN A 66 7.24 24.19 1.53
C GLN A 66 5.97 23.60 2.15
N TRP A 67 5.00 24.45 2.50
CA TRP A 67 3.68 24.00 2.96
C TRP A 67 2.93 23.21 1.88
N GLN A 68 2.93 23.71 0.64
CA GLN A 68 2.33 22.99 -0.51
C GLN A 68 3.00 21.63 -0.76
N TYR A 69 4.32 21.52 -0.54
CA TYR A 69 5.03 20.25 -0.66
C TYR A 69 4.50 19.19 0.33
N TYR A 70 4.43 19.52 1.63
CA TYR A 70 3.94 18.57 2.63
C TYR A 70 2.45 18.23 2.45
N GLU A 71 1.63 19.20 2.07
CA GLU A 71 0.21 18.95 1.79
C GLU A 71 0.04 17.96 0.62
N ASN A 72 0.85 18.09 -0.44
CA ASN A 72 0.85 17.18 -1.57
C ASN A 72 1.36 15.79 -1.17
N GLU A 73 2.44 15.70 -0.40
CA GLU A 73 2.99 14.43 0.09
C GLU A 73 1.96 13.68 0.94
N VAL A 74 1.26 14.37 1.86
CA VAL A 74 0.19 13.79 2.67
C VAL A 74 -0.98 13.28 1.80
N LYS A 75 -1.36 14.04 0.76
CA LYS A 75 -2.40 13.60 -0.21
C LYS A 75 -1.96 12.36 -0.98
N GLU A 76 -0.71 12.29 -1.41
CA GLU A 76 -0.17 11.12 -2.12
C GLU A 76 -0.10 9.88 -1.23
N CYS A 77 0.44 10.01 -0.02
CA CYS A 77 0.43 8.93 0.98
C CYS A 77 -1.00 8.45 1.26
N GLY A 78 -1.96 9.37 1.39
CA GLY A 78 -3.38 9.03 1.53
C GLY A 78 -3.93 8.20 0.38
N LYS A 79 -3.62 8.57 -0.87
CA LYS A 79 -4.00 7.79 -2.07
C LYS A 79 -3.36 6.39 -2.06
N ARG A 80 -2.07 6.29 -1.71
CA ARG A 80 -1.35 5.00 -1.62
C ARG A 80 -1.96 4.09 -0.55
N ILE A 81 -2.29 4.63 0.62
CA ILE A 81 -2.98 3.90 1.70
C ILE A 81 -4.33 3.37 1.21
N ALA A 82 -5.15 4.22 0.59
CA ALA A 82 -6.46 3.82 0.08
C ALA A 82 -6.34 2.69 -0.96
N GLN A 83 -5.38 2.81 -1.88
CA GLN A 83 -5.11 1.78 -2.89
C GLN A 83 -4.66 0.45 -2.25
N LEU A 84 -3.76 0.49 -1.27
CA LEU A 84 -3.30 -0.70 -0.54
C LEU A 84 -4.45 -1.37 0.22
N GLN A 85 -5.33 -0.60 0.86
CA GLN A 85 -6.52 -1.11 1.56
C GLN A 85 -7.51 -1.74 0.59
N GLU A 86 -7.78 -1.10 -0.55
CA GLU A 86 -8.68 -1.63 -1.58
C GLU A 86 -8.14 -2.95 -2.14
N GLN A 87 -6.86 -3.01 -2.47
CA GLN A 87 -6.20 -4.22 -2.95
C GLN A 87 -6.24 -5.35 -1.90
N GLN A 88 -6.03 -5.03 -0.63
CA GLN A 88 -6.12 -6.01 0.46
C GLN A 88 -7.54 -6.54 0.64
N ASN A 89 -8.54 -5.66 0.65
CA ASN A 89 -9.95 -6.03 0.80
C ASN A 89 -10.42 -6.87 -0.39
N TRP A 90 -10.05 -6.46 -1.61
CA TRP A 90 -10.32 -7.19 -2.82
C TRP A 90 -9.69 -8.58 -2.78
N LEU A 91 -8.39 -8.69 -2.47
CA LEU A 91 -7.73 -9.98 -2.44
C LEU A 91 -8.31 -10.88 -1.32
N GLY A 92 -8.61 -10.32 -0.15
CA GLY A 92 -9.27 -11.04 0.94
C GLY A 92 -10.62 -11.62 0.53
N THR A 93 -11.47 -10.83 -0.13
CA THR A 93 -12.78 -11.30 -0.61
C THR A 93 -12.63 -12.32 -1.75
N ALA A 94 -11.70 -12.11 -2.68
CA ALA A 94 -11.44 -13.03 -3.78
C ALA A 94 -10.90 -14.39 -3.29
N LEU A 95 -9.96 -14.38 -2.33
CA LEU A 95 -9.44 -15.59 -1.68
C LEU A 95 -10.53 -16.36 -0.92
N ASN A 96 -11.50 -15.68 -0.31
CA ASN A 96 -12.60 -16.32 0.40
C ASN A 96 -13.65 -16.95 -0.55
N ARG A 97 -13.75 -16.47 -1.79
CA ARG A 97 -14.66 -17.03 -2.81
C ARG A 97 -14.06 -18.24 -3.55
N MET A 98 -12.75 -18.45 -3.44
CA MET A 98 -12.06 -19.58 -4.07
C MET A 98 -12.19 -20.86 -3.25
N ASP A 99 -11.93 -21.98 -3.93
CA ASP A 99 -11.82 -23.28 -3.28
C ASP A 99 -10.78 -23.23 -2.14
N PRO A 100 -11.10 -23.75 -0.93
CA PRO A 100 -10.17 -23.78 0.20
C PRO A 100 -8.80 -24.40 -0.16
N ILE A 101 -8.78 -25.41 -1.03
CA ILE A 101 -7.57 -26.07 -1.50
C ILE A 101 -6.75 -25.12 -2.39
N ASP A 102 -7.39 -24.48 -3.37
CA ASP A 102 -6.73 -23.51 -4.26
C ASP A 102 -6.14 -22.35 -3.44
N ARG A 103 -6.88 -21.87 -2.44
CA ARG A 103 -6.41 -20.86 -1.50
C ARG A 103 -5.19 -21.33 -0.71
N GLN A 104 -5.20 -22.55 -0.19
CA GLN A 104 -4.08 -23.10 0.58
C GLN A 104 -2.83 -23.24 -0.29
N ILE A 105 -2.98 -23.69 -1.54
CA ILE A 105 -1.89 -23.74 -2.53
C ILE A 105 -1.31 -22.33 -2.74
N LEU A 106 -2.16 -21.31 -2.93
CA LEU A 106 -1.69 -19.94 -3.14
C LEU A 106 -0.98 -19.36 -1.90
N GLN A 107 -1.47 -19.67 -0.71
CA GLN A 107 -0.84 -19.26 0.55
C GLN A 107 0.57 -19.84 0.66
N LEU A 108 0.73 -21.16 0.47
CA LEU A 108 2.02 -21.83 0.56
C LEU A 108 2.96 -21.43 -0.58
N ALA A 109 2.47 -21.28 -1.80
CA ALA A 109 3.33 -21.00 -2.96
C ALA A 109 3.75 -19.53 -3.07
N PHE A 110 2.88 -18.58 -2.72
CA PHE A 110 3.07 -17.16 -3.03
C PHE A 110 3.06 -16.22 -1.83
N MET A 111 2.17 -16.44 -0.85
CA MET A 111 1.94 -15.49 0.24
C MET A 111 2.88 -15.75 1.43
N GLY A 112 3.24 -17.00 1.64
CA GLY A 112 4.07 -17.44 2.74
C GLY A 112 3.36 -17.49 4.09
N ASP A 113 4.15 -17.59 5.15
CA ASP A 113 3.62 -17.76 6.50
C ASP A 113 3.24 -16.41 7.12
N LYS A 114 1.96 -16.30 7.52
CA LYS A 114 1.39 -15.16 8.25
C LYS A 114 2.17 -14.80 9.53
N HIS A 115 2.81 -15.79 10.15
CA HIS A 115 3.50 -15.65 11.43
C HIS A 115 5.00 -15.32 11.29
N HIS A 116 5.63 -15.64 10.15
CA HIS A 116 7.08 -15.47 9.94
C HIS A 116 7.43 -14.37 8.92
N ARG A 117 6.81 -13.19 9.07
CA ARG A 117 7.00 -11.99 8.22
C ARG A 117 8.46 -11.48 8.12
N ARG A 118 9.34 -11.83 9.07
CA ARG A 118 10.73 -11.32 9.16
C ARG A 118 11.81 -12.24 8.61
N LYS A 119 11.51 -13.51 8.32
CA LYS A 119 12.50 -14.41 7.70
C LYS A 119 12.39 -14.25 6.20
N ALA A 120 13.52 -14.19 5.49
CA ALA A 120 13.53 -14.30 4.04
C ALA A 120 12.71 -15.54 3.66
N TYR A 121 11.51 -15.31 3.12
CA TYR A 121 10.56 -16.39 2.88
C TYR A 121 11.18 -17.34 1.86
N ARG A 122 11.66 -18.50 2.34
CA ARG A 122 12.10 -19.57 1.45
C ARG A 122 10.85 -20.14 0.82
N ARG A 123 10.70 -19.91 -0.49
CA ARG A 123 9.60 -20.53 -1.24
C ARG A 123 9.73 -22.05 -1.13
N PRO A 124 8.73 -22.73 -0.56
CA PRO A 124 8.76 -24.18 -0.52
C PRO A 124 8.77 -24.70 -1.97
N PRO A 125 9.57 -25.73 -2.27
CA PRO A 125 9.49 -26.41 -3.55
C PRO A 125 8.08 -26.94 -3.76
N TRP A 126 7.64 -27.03 -5.02
CA TRP A 126 6.30 -27.51 -5.36
C TRP A 126 6.01 -28.91 -4.81
N LYS A 127 7.05 -29.73 -4.60
CA LYS A 127 6.95 -31.02 -3.93
C LYS A 127 6.42 -30.90 -2.49
N GLU A 128 7.00 -30.02 -1.68
CA GLU A 128 6.54 -29.80 -0.30
C GLU A 128 5.11 -29.25 -0.26
N VAL A 129 4.76 -28.34 -1.19
CA VAL A 129 3.37 -27.84 -1.31
C VAL A 129 2.42 -28.97 -1.69
N ALA A 130 2.81 -29.82 -2.63
CA ALA A 130 2.01 -30.95 -3.07
C ALA A 130 1.80 -31.99 -1.97
N ASP A 131 2.85 -32.26 -1.18
CA ASP A 131 2.82 -33.17 -0.03
C ASP A 131 1.83 -32.67 1.04
N VAL A 132 1.79 -31.36 1.32
CA VAL A 132 0.85 -30.77 2.29
C VAL A 132 -0.60 -30.83 1.82
N VAL A 133 -0.84 -30.63 0.52
CA VAL A 133 -2.20 -30.55 -0.03
C VAL A 133 -2.70 -31.94 -0.49
N GLY A 134 -1.83 -32.95 -0.54
CA GLY A 134 -2.18 -34.32 -0.90
C GLY A 134 -2.39 -34.54 -2.40
N TYR A 135 -1.77 -33.73 -3.25
CA TYR A 135 -1.83 -33.86 -4.72
C TYR A 135 -0.46 -34.20 -5.30
N SER A 136 -0.42 -34.54 -6.58
CA SER A 136 0.85 -34.58 -7.33
C SER A 136 1.39 -33.17 -7.56
N GLU A 137 2.70 -33.06 -7.76
CA GLU A 137 3.36 -31.78 -8.06
C GLU A 137 2.77 -31.09 -9.31
N SER A 138 2.53 -31.87 -10.37
CA SER A 138 1.94 -31.38 -11.62
C SER A 138 0.53 -30.84 -11.42
N GLN A 139 -0.33 -31.55 -10.69
CA GLN A 139 -1.68 -31.10 -10.38
C GLN A 139 -1.67 -29.84 -9.50
N THR A 140 -0.77 -29.76 -8.53
CA THR A 140 -0.63 -28.61 -7.64
C THR A 140 -0.23 -27.36 -8.42
N ARG A 141 0.73 -27.48 -9.34
CA ARG A 141 1.15 -26.38 -10.24
C ARG A 141 0.01 -25.93 -11.15
N GLU A 142 -0.74 -26.88 -11.70
CA GLU A 142 -1.85 -26.58 -12.60
C GLU A 142 -2.99 -25.87 -11.87
N ARG A 143 -3.35 -26.35 -10.67
CA ARG A 143 -4.31 -25.67 -9.80
C ARG A 143 -3.86 -24.26 -9.43
N ALA A 144 -2.58 -24.07 -9.09
CA ALA A 144 -2.04 -22.75 -8.80
C ALA A 144 -2.17 -21.79 -10.00
N ARG A 145 -1.85 -22.25 -11.22
CA ARG A 145 -2.00 -21.46 -12.44
C ARG A 145 -3.46 -21.10 -12.71
N ASN A 146 -4.36 -22.06 -12.54
CA ASN A 146 -5.79 -21.84 -12.72
C ASN A 146 -6.36 -20.88 -11.68
N ALA A 147 -5.92 -20.98 -10.42
CA ALA A 147 -6.32 -20.07 -9.36
C ALA A 147 -5.85 -18.62 -9.63
N VAL A 148 -4.60 -18.42 -10.06
CA VAL A 148 -4.11 -17.09 -10.46
C VAL A 148 -4.89 -16.54 -11.67
N THR A 149 -5.22 -17.40 -12.64
CA THR A 149 -6.03 -17.00 -13.80
C THR A 149 -7.45 -16.63 -13.40
N LYS A 150 -8.08 -17.38 -12.47
CA LYS A 150 -9.38 -17.03 -11.89
C LYS A 150 -9.33 -15.67 -11.19
N LEU A 151 -8.30 -15.41 -10.37
CA LEU A 151 -8.11 -14.11 -9.71
C LEU A 151 -7.97 -12.96 -10.72
N LYS A 152 -7.24 -13.18 -11.81
CA LYS A 152 -7.15 -12.20 -12.92
C LYS A 152 -8.53 -11.91 -13.49
N LEU A 153 -9.31 -12.94 -13.81
CA LEU A 153 -10.66 -12.80 -14.37
C LEU A 153 -11.59 -12.05 -13.40
N LEU A 154 -11.57 -12.39 -12.12
CA LEU A 154 -12.33 -11.69 -11.07
C LEU A 154 -11.93 -10.22 -10.93
N SER A 155 -10.64 -9.90 -11.08
CA SER A 155 -10.18 -8.51 -11.05
C SER A 155 -10.80 -7.70 -12.20
N ASN A 156 -10.87 -8.28 -13.40
CA ASN A 156 -11.44 -7.61 -14.56
C ASN A 156 -12.96 -7.45 -14.46
N GLN A 157 -13.65 -8.38 -13.80
CA GLN A 157 -15.10 -8.29 -13.55
C GLN A 157 -15.44 -7.21 -12.53
N ASN A 158 -14.65 -7.07 -11.46
CA ASN A 158 -14.90 -6.02 -10.45
C ASN A 158 -14.58 -4.61 -10.97
N VAL A 159 -13.61 -4.46 -11.88
CA VAL A 159 -13.34 -3.18 -12.57
C VAL A 159 -14.55 -2.73 -13.41
N LEU A 160 -15.35 -3.67 -13.93
CA LEU A 160 -16.60 -3.37 -14.66
C LEU A 160 -17.78 -3.01 -13.74
N ALA A 161 -17.70 -3.30 -12.43
CA ALA A 161 -18.76 -2.98 -11.47
C ALA A 161 -18.51 -1.66 -10.70
N GLY A 162 -17.29 -1.13 -10.71
CA GLY A 162 -16.93 0.15 -10.10
C GLY A 162 -16.89 1.34 -11.07
N MET A 163 -17.29 1.15 -12.33
CA MET A 163 -17.34 2.18 -13.38
C MET A 163 -18.76 2.34 -13.98
N ALA A 164 -19.81 2.05 -13.20
CA ALA A 164 -21.21 2.25 -13.58
C ALA A 164 -21.91 3.17 -12.58
#